data_AF-A0A348SED8-F1
#
_entry.id   AF-A0A348SED8-F1
#
_cell.length_a   1.000
_cell.length_b   1.000
_cell.length_c   1.000
_cell.angle_alpha   90.00
_cell.angle_beta   90.00
_cell.angle_gamma   90.00
#
_symmetry.space_group_name_H-M   'P 1'
#
loop_
_entity.id
_entity.type
_entity.pdbx_description
1 polymer ?
#
loop_
_entity_poly.entity_id
_entity_poly.type
_entity_poly.pdbx_seq_one_letter_code
_entity_poly.pdbx_strand_id
1 'polypeptide(L)'
;MKLRLERALPTTAARMRALVAAFLLFAFVALIGRSLIGALEVNAEISRLRDENAALAAEAEALTAERILLDDAAFLDLIARGYSLGSSVERPFVLAADATELPADAPGSAARRLTVAEEVRSPLDAWIEVLFGG
;
A
#
# COMPACT_ATOMS: atom_id res chain seq x y z
N MET A 1 -79.53 -4.14 -5.84
CA MET A 1 -79.90 -5.24 -4.93
C MET A 1 -78.73 -6.21 -4.82
N LYS A 2 -78.07 -6.22 -3.64
CA LYS A 2 -77.15 -7.23 -3.07
C LYS A 2 -75.94 -7.68 -3.91
N LEU A 3 -74.81 -7.02 -3.66
CA LEU A 3 -73.46 -7.60 -3.70
C LEU A 3 -73.43 -8.88 -2.85
N ARG A 4 -73.12 -10.02 -3.46
CA ARG A 4 -72.73 -11.23 -2.72
C ARG A 4 -71.32 -11.62 -3.14
N LEU A 5 -70.36 -10.97 -2.52
CA LEU A 5 -68.99 -11.42 -2.45
C LEU A 5 -68.94 -12.57 -1.44
N GLU A 6 -69.39 -13.76 -1.84
CA GLU A 6 -69.19 -14.96 -1.02
C GLU A 6 -67.71 -15.36 -1.13
N ARG A 7 -66.88 -14.75 -0.27
CA ARG A 7 -65.61 -15.36 0.12
C ARG A 7 -65.97 -16.68 0.78
N ALA A 8 -65.94 -17.75 0.00
CA ALA A 8 -66.02 -19.11 0.50
C ALA A 8 -64.99 -19.25 1.62
N LEU A 9 -65.45 -19.47 2.85
CA LEU A 9 -64.59 -19.79 3.97
C LEU A 9 -63.77 -21.01 3.55
N PRO A 10 -62.43 -20.91 3.48
CA PRO A 10 -61.63 -22.01 2.99
C PRO A 10 -61.90 -23.20 3.91
N THR A 11 -62.30 -24.32 3.30
CA THR A 11 -62.43 -25.60 4.00
C THR A 11 -61.15 -25.85 4.79
N THR A 12 -61.25 -26.58 5.90
CA THR A 12 -60.09 -26.94 6.73
C THR A 12 -58.92 -27.47 5.89
N ALA A 13 -59.21 -28.20 4.82
CA ALA A 13 -58.25 -28.65 3.82
C ALA A 13 -57.54 -27.52 3.06
N ALA A 14 -58.24 -26.47 2.64
CA ALA A 14 -57.64 -25.32 1.96
C ALA A 14 -56.75 -24.50 2.91
N ARG A 15 -57.15 -24.35 4.18
CA ARG A 15 -56.32 -23.72 5.22
C ARG A 15 -55.05 -24.54 5.50
N MET A 16 -55.19 -25.86 5.57
CA MET A 16 -54.06 -26.76 5.81
C MET A 16 -53.07 -26.77 4.64
N ARG A 17 -53.54 -26.76 3.38
CA ARG A 17 -52.68 -26.61 2.20
C ARG A 17 -51.94 -25.28 2.18
N ALA A 18 -52.60 -24.18 2.54
CA ALA A 18 -51.96 -22.87 2.63
C ALA A 18 -50.86 -22.85 3.70
N LEU A 19 -51.09 -23.47 4.86
CA LEU A 19 -50.08 -23.60 5.92
C LEU A 19 -48.87 -24.42 5.48
N VAL A 20 -49.11 -25.55 4.79
CA VAL A 20 -48.01 -26.38 4.26
C VAL A 20 -47.21 -25.62 3.21
N ALA A 21 -47.87 -24.91 2.30
CA ALA A 21 -47.19 -24.09 1.30
C ALA A 21 -46.38 -22.96 1.93
N ALA A 22 -46.93 -22.28 2.93
CA ALA A 22 -46.22 -21.23 3.69
C ALA A 22 -45.01 -21.80 4.44
N PHE A 23 -45.15 -22.97 5.06
CA PHE A 23 -44.05 -23.65 5.74
C PHE A 23 -42.93 -24.06 4.77
N LEU A 24 -43.29 -24.61 3.61
CA LEU A 24 -42.32 -24.98 2.57
C LEU A 24 -41.58 -23.74 2.04
N LEU A 25 -42.30 -22.64 1.78
CA LEU A 25 -41.68 -21.38 1.37
C LEU A 25 -40.72 -20.85 2.44
N PHE A 26 -41.14 -20.86 3.70
CA PHE A 26 -40.29 -20.45 4.82
C PHE A 26 -39.03 -21.32 4.94
N ALA A 27 -39.19 -22.65 4.88
CA ALA A 27 -38.07 -23.59 4.92
C ALA A 27 -37.11 -23.39 3.74
N PHE A 28 -37.63 -23.13 2.55
CA PHE A 28 -36.84 -22.86 1.34
C PHE A 28 -36.01 -21.57 1.48
N VAL A 29 -36.63 -20.48 1.94
CA VAL A 29 -35.95 -19.21 2.19
C VAL A 29 -34.89 -19.36 3.29
N ALA A 30 -35.20 -20.09 4.36
CA ALA A 30 -34.24 -20.36 5.44
C ALA A 30 -33.02 -21.16 4.97
N LEU A 31 -33.22 -22.16 4.10
CA LEU A 31 -32.13 -22.98 3.55
C LEU A 31 -31.21 -22.17 2.62
N ILE A 32 -31.80 -21.32 1.77
CA ILE A 32 -31.05 -20.41 0.90
C ILE A 32 -30.31 -19.35 1.73
N GLY A 33 -30.95 -18.78 2.75
CA GLY A 33 -30.29 -17.83 3.65
C GLY A 33 -29.05 -18.45 4.32
N ARG A 34 -29.15 -19.69 4.79
CA ARG A 34 -28.03 -20.44 5.37
C ARG A 34 -26.88 -20.64 4.37
N SER A 35 -27.19 -20.99 3.12
CA SER A 35 -26.15 -21.25 2.11
C SER A 35 -25.48 -19.97 1.62
N LEU A 36 -26.20 -18.86 1.49
CA LEU A 36 -25.61 -17.57 1.14
C LEU A 36 -24.69 -17.03 2.23
N ILE A 37 -25.09 -17.12 3.51
CA ILE A 37 -24.26 -16.63 4.63
C ILE A 37 -22.93 -17.40 4.68
N GLY A 38 -22.96 -18.74 4.57
CA GLY A 38 -21.74 -19.54 4.54
C GLY A 38 -20.86 -19.27 3.32
N ALA A 39 -21.44 -19.03 2.15
CA ALA A 39 -20.68 -18.72 0.94
C ALA A 39 -20.02 -17.32 0.99
N LEU A 40 -20.66 -16.35 1.64
CA LEU A 40 -20.11 -15.01 1.82
C LEU A 40 -18.98 -15.00 2.85
N GLU A 41 -19.15 -15.69 3.98
CA GLU A 41 -18.11 -15.84 5.00
C GLU A 41 -16.86 -16.54 4.45
N VAL A 42 -17.04 -17.63 3.68
CA VAL A 42 -15.92 -18.36 3.06
C VAL A 42 -15.20 -17.50 2.02
N ASN A 43 -15.93 -16.73 1.19
CA ASN A 43 -15.29 -15.84 0.21
C ASN A 43 -14.55 -14.67 0.87
N ALA A 44 -15.09 -14.12 1.96
CA ALA A 44 -14.42 -13.08 2.73
C ALA A 44 -13.13 -13.61 3.35
N GLU A 45 -13.16 -14.81 3.93
CA GLU A 45 -11.96 -15.43 4.52
C GLU A 45 -10.93 -15.80 3.46
N ILE A 46 -11.34 -16.32 2.30
CA ILE A 46 -10.43 -16.60 1.17
C ILE A 46 -9.78 -15.31 0.67
N SER A 47 -10.54 -14.21 0.58
CA SER A 47 -10.01 -12.91 0.15
C SER A 47 -8.99 -12.40 1.17
N ARG A 48 -9.34 -12.47 2.47
CA ARG A 48 -8.43 -12.09 3.56
C ARG A 48 -7.12 -12.89 3.53
N LEU A 49 -7.21 -14.21 3.38
CA LEU A 49 -6.03 -15.08 3.28
C LEU A 49 -5.18 -14.80 2.04
N ARG A 50 -5.79 -14.38 0.92
CA ARG A 50 -5.06 -13.98 -0.27
C ARG A 50 -4.30 -12.67 -0.04
N ASP A 51 -4.94 -11.71 0.59
CA ASP A 51 -4.32 -10.41 0.91
C ASP A 51 -3.17 -10.59 1.91
N GLU A 52 -3.37 -11.41 2.96
CA GLU A 52 -2.32 -11.78 3.92
C GLU A 52 -1.14 -12.49 3.24
N ASN A 53 -1.41 -13.45 2.34
CA ASN A 53 -0.33 -14.12 1.60
C ASN A 53 0.41 -13.18 0.64
N ALA A 54 -0.29 -12.24 0.00
CA ALA A 54 0.34 -11.25 -0.87
C ALA A 54 1.27 -10.31 -0.08
N ALA A 55 0.85 -9.89 1.12
CA ALA A 55 1.68 -9.09 2.01
C ALA A 55 2.93 -9.87 2.47
N LEU A 56 2.75 -11.13 2.90
CA LEU A 56 3.87 -11.99 3.31
C LEU A 56 4.85 -12.28 2.15
N ALA A 57 4.34 -12.45 0.92
CA ALA A 57 5.19 -12.64 -0.25
C ALA A 57 6.03 -11.40 -0.56
N ALA A 58 5.45 -10.20 -0.46
CA ALA A 58 6.17 -8.94 -0.65
C ALA A 58 7.26 -8.74 0.43
N GLU A 59 6.95 -9.10 1.69
CA GLU A 59 7.93 -9.04 2.78
C GLU A 59 9.08 -10.04 2.56
N ALA A 60 8.77 -11.27 2.14
CA ALA A 60 9.77 -12.28 1.83
C ALA A 60 10.68 -11.83 0.66
N GLU A 61 10.14 -11.19 -0.37
CA GLU A 61 10.90 -10.64 -1.49
C GLU A 61 11.83 -9.50 -1.04
N ALA A 62 11.33 -8.56 -0.23
CA ALA A 62 12.12 -7.48 0.34
C ALA A 62 13.28 -8.00 1.21
N LEU A 63 13.00 -8.95 2.11
CA LEU A 63 14.03 -9.58 2.96
C LEU A 63 15.05 -10.36 2.14
N THR A 64 14.62 -10.99 1.04
CA THR A 64 15.54 -11.70 0.14
C THR A 64 16.47 -10.71 -0.57
N ALA A 65 15.95 -9.58 -1.03
CA ALA A 65 16.76 -8.52 -1.65
C ALA A 65 17.76 -7.93 -0.64
N GLU A 66 17.35 -7.70 0.61
CA GLU A 66 18.24 -7.24 1.66
C GLU A 66 19.33 -8.26 2.00
N ARG A 67 18.98 -9.55 2.06
CA ARG A 67 19.96 -10.61 2.27
C ARG A 67 21.02 -10.66 1.17
N ILE A 68 20.62 -10.49 -0.09
CA ILE A 68 21.57 -10.43 -1.21
C ILE A 68 22.55 -9.28 -1.02
N LEU A 69 22.07 -8.12 -0.54
CA LEU A 69 22.92 -6.97 -0.28
C LEU A 69 23.88 -7.20 0.90
N LEU A 70 23.42 -7.88 1.96
CA LEU A 70 24.26 -8.24 3.10
C LEU A 70 25.29 -9.33 2.79
N ASP A 71 25.02 -10.21 1.81
CA ASP A 71 25.98 -11.19 1.32
C ASP A 71 27.06 -10.55 0.41
N ASP A 72 26.88 -9.29 -0.02
CA ASP A 72 27.88 -8.55 -0.80
C ASP A 72 28.97 -7.95 0.11
N ALA A 73 30.18 -8.48 -0.01
CA ALA A 73 31.35 -8.00 0.73
C ALA A 73 31.65 -6.51 0.49
N ALA A 74 31.39 -5.98 -0.70
CA ALA A 74 31.63 -4.57 -1.00
C ALA A 74 30.67 -3.64 -0.24
N PHE A 75 29.42 -4.08 -0.03
CA PHE A 75 28.44 -3.37 0.77
C PHE A 75 28.81 -3.39 2.26
N LEU A 76 29.22 -4.55 2.78
CA LEU A 76 29.70 -4.67 4.16
C LEU A 76 30.93 -3.80 4.41
N ASP A 77 31.88 -3.76 3.48
CA ASP A 77 33.05 -2.87 3.56
C ASP A 77 32.63 -1.39 3.59
N LEU A 78 31.64 -1.00 2.80
CA LEU A 78 31.12 0.38 2.80
C LEU A 78 30.46 0.75 4.13
N ILE A 79 29.64 -0.13 4.71
CA ILE A 79 29.06 0.10 6.04
C ILE A 79 30.16 0.15 7.11
N ALA A 80 31.10 -0.80 7.07
CA ALA A 80 32.21 -0.86 8.00
C ALA A 80 33.03 0.44 7.97
N ARG A 81 33.29 1.01 6.79
CA ARG A 81 33.91 2.34 6.64
C ARG A 81 33.16 3.44 7.38
N GLY A 82 31.83 3.47 7.29
CA GLY A 82 30.99 4.44 8.01
C GLY A 82 31.13 4.36 9.53
N TYR A 83 31.38 3.16 10.06
CA TYR A 83 31.64 2.91 11.49
C TYR A 83 33.14 2.91 11.87
N SER A 84 34.04 3.29 10.96
CA SER A 84 35.50 3.23 11.16
C SER A 84 36.04 1.81 11.43
N LEU A 85 35.30 0.79 11.01
CA LEU A 85 35.65 -0.64 11.06
C LEU A 85 36.13 -1.18 9.71
N GLY A 86 36.36 -0.29 8.72
CA GLY A 86 36.88 -0.63 7.41
C GLY A 86 38.35 -1.07 7.43
N SER A 87 38.98 -1.14 6.25
CA SER A 87 40.37 -1.56 6.13
C SER A 87 41.32 -0.64 6.92
N SER A 88 42.35 -1.21 7.54
CA SER A 88 43.38 -0.45 8.27
C SER A 88 44.20 0.50 7.38
N VAL A 89 44.08 0.36 6.05
CA VAL A 89 44.75 1.21 5.05
C VAL A 89 43.85 2.39 4.62
N GLU A 90 42.56 2.37 4.93
CA GLU A 90 41.63 3.40 4.50
C GLU A 90 41.77 4.67 5.35
N ARG A 91 41.91 5.81 4.67
CA ARG A 91 41.87 7.12 5.31
C ARG A 91 40.44 7.64 5.32
N PRO A 92 39.86 7.94 6.48
CA PRO A 92 38.56 8.60 6.55
C PRO A 92 38.59 9.90 5.71
N PHE A 93 37.59 10.11 4.85
CA PHE A 93 37.35 11.41 4.23
C PHE A 93 36.78 12.35 5.29
N VAL A 94 37.65 12.85 6.15
CA VAL A 94 37.32 13.86 7.17
C VAL A 94 38.03 15.13 6.76
N LEU A 95 37.28 16.23 6.69
CA LEU A 95 37.88 17.55 6.54
C LEU A 95 38.75 17.81 7.77
N ALA A 96 39.98 18.28 7.54
CA ALA A 96 40.84 18.69 8.64
C ALA A 96 40.10 19.73 9.51
N ALA A 97 40.36 19.74 10.82
CA ALA A 97 39.67 20.65 11.74
C ALA A 97 39.89 22.15 11.41
N ASP A 98 40.96 22.44 10.67
CA ASP A 98 41.36 23.74 10.14
C ASP A 98 41.06 23.91 8.64
N ALA A 99 40.31 22.99 8.03
CA ALA A 99 39.91 23.12 6.65
C ALA A 99 39.10 24.40 6.46
N THR A 100 39.46 25.17 5.43
CA THR A 100 38.72 26.37 5.05
C THR A 100 37.28 26.00 4.71
N GLU A 101 36.32 26.78 5.20
CA GLU A 101 34.91 26.59 4.87
C GLU A 101 34.73 26.57 3.35
N LEU A 102 33.88 25.65 2.87
CA LEU A 102 33.55 25.59 1.46
C LEU A 102 32.91 26.92 1.04
N PRO A 103 33.29 27.49 -0.12
CA PRO A 103 32.60 28.62 -0.72
C PRO A 103 31.09 28.38 -0.80
N ALA A 104 30.28 29.43 -0.66
CA ALA A 104 28.83 29.29 -0.60
C ALA A 104 28.23 28.64 -1.86
N ASP A 105 28.86 28.87 -3.02
CA ASP A 105 28.49 28.36 -4.34
C ASP A 105 29.07 26.95 -4.64
N ALA A 106 29.96 26.44 -3.79
CA ALA A 106 30.55 25.11 -4.00
C ALA A 106 29.50 23.99 -3.81
N PRO A 107 29.55 22.93 -4.63
CA PRO A 107 28.72 21.74 -4.42
C PRO A 107 29.04 21.10 -3.07
N GLY A 108 28.00 20.85 -2.26
CA GLY A 108 28.15 20.28 -0.91
C GLY A 108 28.49 21.29 0.19
N SER A 109 28.49 22.60 -0.09
CA SER A 109 28.67 23.62 0.95
C SER A 109 27.49 23.63 1.94
N ALA A 110 27.77 23.94 3.21
CA ALA A 110 26.73 24.05 4.23
C ALA A 110 25.78 25.25 3.99
N ALA A 111 26.22 26.25 3.22
CA ALA A 111 25.39 27.38 2.79
C ALA A 111 24.41 26.99 1.68
N ARG A 112 24.81 26.07 0.79
CA ARG A 112 23.95 25.45 -0.22
C ARG A 112 23.10 24.31 0.36
N ARG A 113 22.49 24.56 1.54
CA ARG A 113 21.44 23.67 2.06
C ARG A 113 20.29 23.66 1.06
N LEU A 114 19.73 22.48 0.79
CA LEU A 114 18.57 22.24 -0.08
C LEU A 114 17.32 23.07 0.29
N THR A 115 17.34 23.80 1.41
CA THR A 115 16.26 24.62 1.94
C THR A 115 16.41 26.11 1.65
N VAL A 116 17.54 26.55 1.09
CA VAL A 116 17.66 27.93 0.59
C VAL A 116 17.01 27.95 -0.79
N ALA A 117 15.84 28.57 -0.89
CA ALA A 117 15.22 28.89 -2.15
C ALA A 117 16.14 29.91 -2.86
N GLU A 118 17.10 29.40 -3.62
CA GLU A 118 17.80 30.22 -4.60
C GLU A 118 16.75 30.73 -5.57
N GLU A 119 16.75 32.03 -5.90
CA GLU A 119 15.94 32.54 -7.01
C GLU A 119 16.42 31.81 -8.26
N VAL A 120 15.73 30.73 -8.61
CA VAL A 120 15.99 29.95 -9.81
C VAL A 120 15.63 30.87 -10.97
N ARG A 121 16.65 31.55 -11.51
CA ARG A 121 16.53 32.32 -12.73
C ARG A 121 15.93 31.41 -13.80
N SER A 122 14.89 31.87 -14.49
CA SER A 122 14.28 31.11 -15.57
C SER A 122 15.37 30.71 -16.57
N PRO A 123 15.44 29.44 -16.99
CA PRO A 123 16.39 29.03 -18.03
C PRO A 123 16.28 29.90 -19.28
N LEU A 124 15.07 30.35 -19.62
CA LEU A 124 14.83 31.25 -20.75
C LEU A 124 15.56 32.60 -20.59
N ASP A 125 15.55 33.18 -19.39
CA ASP A 125 16.19 34.46 -19.10
C ASP A 125 17.71 34.34 -19.22
N ALA A 126 18.28 33.23 -18.73
CA ALA A 126 19.71 32.92 -18.89
C ALA A 126 20.09 32.75 -20.38
N TRP A 127 19.23 32.12 -21.19
CA TRP A 127 19.47 31.98 -22.63
C TRP A 127 19.35 33.30 -23.37
N ILE A 128 18.40 34.17 -23.00
CA ILE A 128 18.24 35.50 -23.61
C ILE A 128 19.48 36.37 -23.30
N GLU A 129 19.96 36.37 -22.06
CA GLU A 129 21.17 37.10 -21.65
C GLU A 129 22.40 36.65 -22.46
N VAL A 130 22.58 35.34 -22.65
CA VAL A 130 23.68 34.79 -23.46
C VAL A 130 23.56 35.13 -24.94
N LEU A 131 22.35 35.08 -25.50
CA LEU A 131 22.11 35.27 -26.93
C LEU A 131 22.10 36.75 -27.35
N PHE A 132 21.70 37.64 -26.45
CA PHE A 132 21.48 39.05 -26.78
C PHE A 132 22.36 40.02 -25.98
N GLY A 133 23.17 39.53 -25.04
CA GLY A 133 24.14 40.33 -24.29
C GLY A 133 23.46 41.30 -23.34
N GLY A 134 23.15 40.83 -22.14
CA GLY A 134 22.82 41.70 -21.00
C GLY A 134 24.01 42.53 -20.55
#